data_AF-A0AAU7HAH0-F1
#
_entry.id   AF-A0AAU7HAH0-F1
#
_cell.length_a   1.000
_cell.length_b   1.000
_cell.length_c   1.000
_cell.angle_alpha   90.00
_cell.angle_beta   90.00
_cell.angle_gamma   90.00
#
_symmetry.space_group_name_H-M   'P 1'
#
loop_
_entity.id
_entity.type
_entity.pdbx_description
1 polymer ?
#
loop_
_entity_poly.entity_id
_entity_poly.type
_entity_poly.pdbx_seq_one_letter_code
_entity_poly.pdbx_strand_id
1 'polypeptide(L)' 'MCNCHGAWVDTDVDYFTKSQDVYPSWKASITTVDVYQKENDSSINIILGVGSEPKVKLNVVLERIDGKWKITSVTEQ' A
#
# COMPACT_ATOMS: atom_id res chain seq x y z
N MET A 1 6.70 3.67 22.43
CA MET A 1 5.79 4.79 22.76
C MET A 1 4.39 4.35 22.37
N CYS A 2 3.39 4.63 23.21
CA CYS A 2 2.03 4.13 23.08
C CYS A 2 1.08 5.33 22.83
N ASN A 3 0.24 5.24 21.82
CA ASN A 3 -0.77 6.24 21.48
C ASN A 3 -2.08 5.50 21.21
N CYS A 4 -3.15 5.94 21.86
CA CYS A 4 -4.42 5.24 21.99
C CYS A 4 -5.26 5.21 20.70
N HIS A 5 -6.10 4.17 20.58
CA HIS A 5 -7.27 4.03 19.70
C HIS A 5 -7.04 3.54 18.26
N GLY A 6 -7.16 2.22 18.07
CA GLY A 6 -7.55 1.61 16.78
C GLY A 6 -6.50 0.67 16.19
N ALA A 7 -6.71 -0.64 16.40
CA ALA A 7 -6.07 -1.79 15.75
C ALA A 7 -4.53 -1.74 15.60
N TRP A 8 -3.86 -2.53 16.45
CA TRP A 8 -2.46 -2.91 16.30
C TRP A 8 -2.20 -3.42 14.88
N VAL A 9 -1.44 -2.66 14.08
CA VAL A 9 -0.62 -3.27 13.04
C VAL A 9 0.67 -3.64 13.76
N ASP A 10 0.74 -4.88 14.20
CA ASP A 10 1.78 -5.43 15.06
C ASP A 10 3.06 -5.71 14.24
N THR A 11 3.59 -4.67 13.60
CA THR A 11 4.81 -4.76 12.80
C THR A 11 5.63 -3.49 13.01
N ASP A 12 6.91 -3.61 13.36
CA ASP A 12 7.87 -2.50 13.51
C ASP A 12 8.25 -1.84 12.15
N VAL A 13 7.32 -1.83 11.19
CA VAL A 13 7.53 -1.38 9.81
C VAL A 13 6.37 -0.49 9.36
N ASP A 14 6.60 0.38 8.39
CA ASP A 14 5.57 1.28 7.88
C ASP A 14 4.41 0.51 7.23
N TYR A 15 3.16 0.88 7.53
CA TYR A 15 1.98 0.15 7.08
C TYR A 15 1.76 0.19 5.56
N PHE A 16 2.11 1.29 4.89
CA PHE A 16 1.82 1.49 3.47
C PHE A 16 2.89 0.92 2.56
N THR A 17 4.13 0.91 3.04
CA THR A 17 5.29 0.40 2.31
C THR A 17 5.73 -0.97 2.79
N LYS A 18 5.20 -1.43 3.93
CA LYS A 18 5.52 -2.71 4.60
C LYS A 18 7.02 -2.86 4.88
N SER A 19 7.71 -1.74 5.09
CA SER A 19 9.17 -1.71 5.26
C SER A 19 9.61 -0.70 6.32
N GLN A 20 10.81 -0.91 6.87
CA GLN A 20 11.46 0.05 7.79
C GLN A 20 12.14 1.19 7.03
N ASP A 21 12.66 0.87 5.85
CA ASP A 21 13.40 1.80 5.00
C ASP A 21 12.60 2.14 3.74
N VAL A 22 12.78 3.37 3.26
CA VAL A 22 12.19 3.83 2.00
C VAL A 22 13.30 4.23 1.05
N TYR A 23 13.41 3.51 -0.07
CA TYR A 23 14.44 3.73 -1.07
C TYR A 23 14.06 4.84 -2.06
N PRO A 24 15.03 5.59 -2.62
CA PRO A 24 14.75 6.62 -3.63
C PRO A 24 13.96 6.10 -4.83
N SER A 25 14.23 4.87 -5.30
CA SER A 25 13.50 4.30 -6.44
C SER A 25 12.01 4.08 -6.14
N TRP A 26 11.60 3.90 -4.89
CA TRP A 26 10.20 3.70 -4.54
C TRP A 26 9.40 4.98 -4.74
N LYS A 27 10.02 6.13 -4.45
CA LYS A 27 9.41 7.45 -4.69
C LYS A 27 9.43 7.81 -6.18
N ALA A 28 10.48 7.39 -6.89
CA ALA A 28 10.64 7.70 -8.31
C ALA A 28 9.87 6.73 -9.23
N SER A 29 9.54 5.53 -8.76
CA SER A 29 8.93 4.47 -9.57
C SER A 29 7.90 3.69 -8.76
N ILE A 30 6.63 3.96 -9.07
CA ILE A 30 5.47 3.25 -8.57
C ILE A 30 4.74 2.69 -9.79
N THR A 31 4.67 1.37 -9.92
CA THR A 31 4.05 0.71 -11.07
C THR A 31 2.77 0.01 -10.63
N THR A 32 1.64 0.32 -11.28
CA THR A 32 0.39 -0.42 -11.13
C THR A 32 0.33 -1.55 -12.16
N VAL A 33 0.24 -2.80 -11.70
CA VAL A 33 0.27 -3.97 -12.58
C VAL A 33 -1.14 -4.41 -12.96
N ASP A 34 -2.03 -4.52 -11.98
CA ASP A 34 -3.42 -4.92 -12.17
C ASP A 34 -4.34 -4.02 -11.37
N VAL A 35 -5.49 -3.70 -11.95
CA VAL A 35 -6.58 -2.98 -11.30
C VAL A 35 -7.85 -3.78 -11.49
N TYR A 36 -8.37 -4.33 -10.39
CA TYR A 36 -9.68 -4.96 -10.35
C TYR A 36 -10.67 -4.04 -9.67
N GLN A 37 -11.52 -3.39 -10.48
CA GLN A 37 -12.49 -2.42 -10.00
C GLN A 37 -13.93 -2.94 -10.14
N LYS A 38 -14.69 -2.80 -9.05
CA LYS A 38 -16.14 -2.91 -8.96
C LYS A 38 -16.73 -1.52 -8.66
N GLU A 39 -18.05 -1.44 -8.57
CA GLU A 39 -18.77 -0.17 -8.38
C GLU A 39 -18.27 0.63 -7.16
N ASN A 40 -18.16 -0.04 -6.01
CA ASN A 40 -17.73 0.57 -4.75
C ASN A 40 -16.37 0.09 -4.24
N ASP A 41 -15.78 -0.93 -4.86
CA ASP A 41 -14.53 -1.54 -4.39
C ASP A 41 -13.50 -1.57 -5.50
N SER A 42 -12.23 -1.43 -5.15
CA SER A 42 -11.11 -1.61 -6.08
C SER A 42 -9.96 -2.32 -5.39
N SER A 43 -9.29 -3.20 -6.11
CA SER A 43 -8.05 -3.85 -5.66
C SER A 43 -6.96 -3.58 -6.69
N ILE A 44 -5.84 -3.04 -6.24
CA ILE A 44 -4.74 -2.59 -7.08
C ILE A 44 -3.46 -3.29 -6.67
N ASN A 45 -2.80 -3.93 -7.62
CA ASN A 45 -1.46 -4.48 -7.43
C ASN A 45 -0.43 -3.41 -7.76
N ILE A 46 0.40 -3.05 -6.78
CA ILE A 46 1.44 -2.02 -6.90
C ILE A 46 2.82 -2.64 -6.70
N ILE A 47 3.78 -2.20 -7.51
CA ILE A 47 5.21 -2.47 -7.31
C ILE A 47 5.89 -1.15 -6.98
N LEU A 48 6.58 -1.11 -5.83
CA LEU A 48 7.46 -0.03 -5.44
C LEU A 48 8.90 -0.37 -5.86
N GLY A 49 9.55 0.57 -6.54
CA GLY A 49 10.95 0.47 -6.91
C GLY A 49 11.23 -0.14 -8.27
N VAL A 50 12.42 0.13 -8.79
CA VAL A 50 12.89 -0.29 -10.11
C VAL A 50 14.40 -0.59 -10.07
N GLY A 51 14.90 -1.37 -11.03
CA GLY A 51 16.33 -1.66 -11.13
C GLY A 51 16.82 -2.64 -10.05
N SER A 52 17.96 -2.32 -9.44
CA SER A 52 18.69 -3.15 -8.47
C SER A 52 18.37 -2.87 -7.01
N GLU A 53 17.64 -1.78 -6.70
CA GLU A 53 17.13 -1.55 -5.34
C GLU A 53 16.05 -2.59 -4.99
N PRO A 54 15.84 -2.88 -3.68
CA PRO A 54 14.77 -3.76 -3.24
C PRO A 54 13.42 -3.32 -3.80
N LYS A 55 12.56 -4.28 -4.14
CA LYS A 55 11.21 -4.01 -4.65
C LYS A 55 10.18 -4.62 -3.71
N VAL A 56 9.09 -3.90 -3.49
CA VAL A 56 7.96 -4.40 -2.70
C VAL A 56 6.75 -4.50 -3.59
N LYS A 57 6.04 -5.62 -3.47
CA LYS A 57 4.77 -5.85 -4.15
C LYS A 57 3.65 -5.75 -3.12
N LEU A 58 2.69 -4.88 -3.41
CA LEU A 58 1.59 -4.57 -2.52
C LEU A 58 0.28 -4.84 -3.22
N ASN A 59 -0.70 -5.35 -2.48
CA ASN A 59 -2.10 -5.26 -2.83
C ASN A 59 -2.75 -4.14 -2.01
N VAL A 60 -3.35 -3.17 -2.71
CA VAL A 60 -4.06 -2.05 -2.11
C VAL A 60 -5.54 -2.19 -2.40
N VAL A 61 -6.35 -2.29 -1.34
CA VAL A 61 -7.81 -2.31 -1.44
C VAL A 61 -8.34 -0.92 -1.17
N LEU A 62 -9.24 -0.46 -2.03
CA LEU A 62 -9.91 0.82 -1.93
C LEU A 62 -11.42 0.60 -1.90
N GLU A 63 -12.09 1.44 -1.12
CA GLU A 63 -13.55 1.53 -1.08
C GLU A 63 -13.97 2.95 -1.45
N ARG A 64 -15.12 3.08 -2.12
CA ARG A 64 -15.70 4.36 -2.49
C ARG A 64 -16.59 4.88 -1.38
N ILE A 65 -16.09 5.84 -0.63
CA ILE A 65 -16.78 6.46 0.52
C ILE A 65 -16.95 7.95 0.23
N ASP A 66 -18.19 8.45 0.31
CA ASP A 66 -18.54 9.84 -0.02
C ASP A 66 -18.13 10.26 -1.45
N GLY A 67 -18.23 9.33 -2.39
CA GLY A 67 -17.84 9.54 -3.80
C GLY A 67 -16.34 9.54 -4.06
N LYS A 68 -15.49 9.35 -3.04
CA LYS A 68 -14.03 9.34 -3.13
C LYS A 68 -13.49 7.93 -2.85
N TRP A 69 -12.41 7.56 -3.54
CA TRP A 69 -11.66 6.35 -3.22
C TRP A 69 -10.86 6.57 -1.94
N LYS A 70 -11.03 5.69 -0.96
CA LYS A 70 -10.25 5.66 0.28
C LYS A 70 -9.58 4.29 0.39
N ILE A 71 -8.31 4.27 0.79
CA ILE A 71 -7.56 3.03 1.03
C ILE A 71 -8.11 2.40 2.29
N THR A 72 -8.57 1.15 2.20
CA THR A 72 -9.11 0.39 3.34
C THR A 72 -8.16 -0.72 3.79
N SER A 73 -7.28 -1.20 2.91
CA SER A 73 -6.26 -2.19 3.26
C SER A 73 -5.03 -2.09 2.37
N VAL A 74 -3.86 -2.35 2.95
CA VAL A 74 -2.61 -2.60 2.22
C VAL A 74 -1.97 -3.87 2.77
N THR A 75 -1.69 -4.84 1.89
CA THR A 75 -1.01 -6.10 2.23
C THR A 75 0.14 -6.36 1.28
N GLU A 76 1.15 -7.09 1.73
CA GLU A 76 2.17 -7.64 0.82
C GLU A 76 1.57 -8.77 -0.03
N GLN A 77 2.13 -8.97 -1.23
CA GLN A 77 1.84 -10.13 -2.07
C GLN A 77 2.82 -11.28 -1.83
#